data_AF-A0A8C9VHN6-F1
#
_entry.id   AF-A0A8C9VHN6-F1
#
_cell.length_a   1.000
_cell.length_b   1.000
_cell.length_c   1.000
_cell.angle_alpha   90.00
_cell.angle_beta   90.00
_cell.angle_gamma   90.00
#
_symmetry.space_group_name_H-M   'P 1'
#
loop_
_entity.id
_entity.type
_entity.pdbx_description
1 polymer ?
#
loop_
_entity_poly.entity_id
_entity_poly.type
_entity_poly.pdbx_seq_one_letter_code
_entity_poly.pdbx_strand_id
1 'polypeptide(L)'
;MLRSLLGVLAQLSVASVLRVSPGMVGFRSAFSAVRTSSLVGGSQMAVTFDRLLVNVGNDFNPDTGHFRCHIPGSYYFAYTVGKFPKKMLSVMLVKNRNEVQALVYNDHRNKGRKVQSQSVMINLKAMDTVWLLLHGSPKYALYSNPGVYVTFSGYLVYPRGEEPVSAFSAARTSSVLGEKKGLEKKDALTFDVEYVNVGGHFNKSSGRFTCHFPGVYYFAFTMGKHPNRALSVKLMMGAGEVQTMIYDEDHSRWRETQSQSLLLSLEKGDTVWLYSQQHERFAVYSNQGRYTTFTGFLVYPYPAQKNLVTTRF
;
A
#
# COMPACT_ATOMS: atom_id res chain seq x y z
N MET A 1 74.57 7.15 23.88
CA MET A 1 73.85 6.94 22.60
C MET A 1 73.12 5.60 22.66
N LEU A 2 71.93 5.53 22.03
CA LEU A 2 71.00 4.39 21.92
C LEU A 2 70.16 4.03 23.17
N ARG A 3 68.92 4.54 23.22
CA ARG A 3 67.78 3.89 23.87
C ARG A 3 66.74 3.56 22.80
N SER A 4 66.29 2.30 22.80
CA SER A 4 65.43 1.67 21.80
C SER A 4 63.99 2.22 21.81
N LEU A 5 63.43 2.42 20.61
CA LEU A 5 62.00 2.58 20.38
C LEU A 5 61.26 1.28 20.79
N LEU A 6 60.32 1.37 21.73
CA LEU A 6 59.20 0.43 21.82
C LEU A 6 57.98 1.08 21.16
N GLY A 7 57.59 0.56 20.00
CA GLY A 7 56.33 0.90 19.34
C GLY A 7 55.17 0.19 20.02
N VAL A 8 54.14 0.93 20.42
CA VAL A 8 52.86 0.39 20.85
C VAL A 8 52.02 0.13 19.59
N LEU A 9 51.87 -1.14 19.23
CA LEU A 9 50.91 -1.60 18.23
C LEU A 9 49.49 -1.44 18.78
N ALA A 10 48.74 -0.49 18.24
CA ALA A 10 47.29 -0.42 18.42
C ALA A 10 46.66 -1.65 17.75
N GLN A 11 46.07 -2.54 18.54
CA GLN A 11 45.21 -3.61 18.01
C GLN A 11 43.92 -2.97 17.48
N LEU A 12 43.84 -2.87 16.15
CA LEU A 12 42.59 -2.63 15.44
C LEU A 12 41.64 -3.79 15.76
N SER A 13 40.61 -3.52 16.57
CA SER A 13 39.52 -4.47 16.77
C SER A 13 38.84 -4.70 15.42
N VAL A 14 38.91 -5.95 14.96
CA VAL A 14 38.24 -6.40 13.74
C VAL A 14 36.75 -6.12 13.93
N ALA A 15 36.21 -5.27 13.06
CA ALA A 15 34.78 -5.00 12.99
C ALA A 15 34.03 -6.33 13.04
N SER A 16 33.10 -6.45 13.98
CA SER A 16 32.18 -7.57 14.09
C SER A 16 31.42 -7.69 12.78
N VAL A 17 31.90 -8.59 11.91
CA VAL A 17 31.15 -9.06 10.75
C VAL A 17 29.81 -9.53 11.30
N LEU A 18 28.75 -8.79 10.95
CA LEU A 18 27.37 -9.22 11.16
C LEU A 18 27.26 -10.61 10.55
N ARG A 19 27.38 -11.65 11.39
CA ARG A 19 27.03 -13.01 11.03
C ARG A 19 25.54 -12.98 10.77
N VAL A 20 25.16 -12.88 9.50
CA VAL A 20 23.83 -13.25 9.05
C VAL A 20 23.62 -14.68 9.54
N SER A 21 22.69 -14.86 10.47
CA SER A 21 22.35 -16.16 11.01
C SER A 21 22.07 -17.13 9.87
N PRO A 22 22.69 -18.32 9.82
CA PRO A 22 22.38 -19.34 8.83
C PRO A 22 21.03 -19.96 9.17
N GLY A 23 19.96 -19.24 8.82
CA GLY A 23 18.57 -19.60 9.07
C GLY A 23 17.55 -18.95 8.14
N MET A 24 17.96 -18.05 7.23
CA MET A 24 17.11 -17.54 6.15
C MET A 24 17.50 -18.16 4.81
N VAL A 25 17.15 -19.43 4.60
CA VAL A 25 16.73 -19.85 3.25
C VAL A 25 15.33 -19.25 3.07
N GLY A 26 15.31 -17.93 2.88
CA GLY A 26 14.20 -17.08 3.30
C GLY A 26 12.94 -17.29 2.50
N PHE A 27 11.80 -17.27 3.18
CA PHE A 27 10.47 -17.14 2.58
C PHE A 27 10.42 -15.86 1.74
N ARG A 28 10.74 -15.95 0.44
CA ARG A 28 10.77 -14.82 -0.50
C ARG A 28 9.85 -15.11 -1.65
N SER A 29 8.87 -14.24 -1.83
CA SER A 29 7.91 -14.29 -2.93
C SER A 29 7.65 -12.85 -3.35
N ALA A 30 7.99 -12.51 -4.58
CA ALA A 30 7.82 -11.16 -5.11
C ALA A 30 7.77 -11.17 -6.64
N PHE A 31 6.89 -10.37 -7.23
CA PHE A 31 6.85 -10.15 -8.65
C PHE A 31 6.62 -8.68 -8.98
N SER A 32 7.06 -8.29 -10.17
CA SER A 32 6.71 -7.04 -10.81
C SER A 32 6.65 -7.28 -12.30
N ALA A 33 5.51 -6.96 -12.90
CA ALA A 33 5.22 -7.19 -14.31
C ALA A 33 4.65 -5.93 -14.95
N VAL A 34 4.95 -5.75 -16.23
CA VAL A 34 4.46 -4.63 -17.02
C VAL A 34 3.81 -5.11 -18.30
N ARG A 35 2.82 -4.35 -18.75
CA ARG A 35 2.19 -4.54 -20.06
C ARG A 35 2.53 -3.35 -20.96
N THR A 36 3.17 -3.57 -22.10
CA THR A 36 3.57 -2.49 -23.02
C THR A 36 2.51 -2.13 -24.06
N SER A 37 1.50 -2.98 -24.23
CA SER A 37 0.39 -2.80 -25.17
C SER A 37 -0.95 -2.49 -24.49
N SER A 38 -1.82 -1.77 -25.20
CA SER A 38 -3.17 -1.48 -24.73
C SER A 38 -4.04 -2.74 -24.70
N LEU A 39 -5.07 -2.76 -23.86
CA LEU A 39 -5.99 -3.90 -23.70
C LEU A 39 -7.43 -3.39 -23.66
N VAL A 40 -8.29 -3.91 -24.52
CA VAL A 40 -9.72 -3.57 -24.54
C VAL A 40 -10.50 -4.69 -23.83
N GLY A 41 -11.48 -4.31 -23.02
CA GLY A 41 -12.35 -5.26 -22.32
C GLY A 41 -13.13 -6.13 -23.31
N GLY A 42 -13.16 -7.42 -23.04
CA GLY A 42 -13.85 -8.43 -23.85
C GLY A 42 -14.12 -9.70 -23.04
N SER A 43 -14.20 -10.86 -23.71
CA SER A 43 -14.41 -12.16 -23.05
C SER A 43 -13.25 -12.57 -22.14
N GLN A 44 -12.01 -12.30 -22.56
CA GLN A 44 -10.83 -12.46 -21.72
C GLN A 44 -10.68 -11.23 -20.82
N MET A 45 -11.00 -11.40 -19.54
CA MET A 45 -11.04 -10.31 -18.57
C MET A 45 -9.77 -10.19 -17.72
N ALA A 46 -8.95 -11.23 -17.67
CA ALA A 46 -7.66 -11.18 -16.96
C ALA A 46 -6.67 -10.30 -17.72
N VAL A 47 -6.01 -9.38 -17.00
CA VAL A 47 -4.94 -8.55 -17.57
C VAL A 47 -3.66 -9.36 -17.62
N THR A 48 -3.08 -9.54 -18.82
CA THR A 48 -1.81 -10.24 -19.03
C THR A 48 -0.66 -9.25 -19.24
N PHE A 49 0.57 -9.71 -19.02
CA PHE A 49 1.77 -8.88 -18.99
C PHE A 49 2.80 -9.45 -19.96
N ASP A 50 3.36 -8.62 -20.82
CA ASP A 50 4.31 -9.04 -21.87
C ASP A 50 5.77 -8.95 -21.40
N ARG A 51 6.02 -8.38 -20.22
CA ARG A 51 7.36 -8.28 -19.65
C ARG A 51 7.35 -8.43 -18.14
N LEU A 52 8.16 -9.37 -17.64
CA LEU A 52 8.51 -9.49 -16.23
C LEU A 52 9.73 -8.62 -15.91
N LEU A 53 9.66 -7.90 -14.79
CA LEU A 53 10.80 -7.17 -14.20
C LEU A 53 11.40 -7.95 -13.03
N VAL A 54 10.54 -8.58 -12.22
CA VAL A 54 10.90 -9.39 -11.06
C VAL A 54 9.94 -10.59 -10.98
N ASN A 55 10.42 -11.77 -10.62
CA ASN A 55 9.58 -12.94 -10.33
C ASN A 55 10.25 -13.92 -9.34
N VAL A 56 10.62 -13.42 -8.16
CA VAL A 56 11.21 -14.24 -7.09
C VAL A 56 10.19 -15.24 -6.58
N GLY A 57 10.55 -16.53 -6.59
CA GLY A 57 9.67 -17.64 -6.23
C GLY A 57 8.89 -18.22 -7.43
N ASN A 58 8.88 -17.53 -8.59
CA ASN A 58 8.10 -17.92 -9.77
C ASN A 58 6.60 -18.10 -9.51
N ASP A 59 6.06 -17.34 -8.55
CA ASP A 59 4.65 -17.40 -8.14
C ASP A 59 3.72 -16.64 -9.10
N PHE A 60 4.26 -15.80 -9.99
CA PHE A 60 3.47 -15.04 -10.96
C PHE A 60 3.64 -15.58 -12.38
N ASN A 61 2.51 -15.86 -13.03
CA ASN A 61 2.46 -16.23 -14.44
C ASN A 61 1.99 -15.01 -15.28
N PRO A 62 2.86 -14.42 -16.12
CA PRO A 62 2.53 -13.24 -16.91
C PRO A 62 1.52 -13.50 -18.04
N ASP A 63 1.50 -14.71 -18.59
CA ASP A 63 0.63 -15.11 -19.70
C ASP A 63 -0.82 -15.27 -19.25
N THR A 64 -1.04 -15.69 -18.00
CA THR A 64 -2.38 -15.74 -17.39
C THR A 64 -2.69 -14.49 -16.58
N GLY A 65 -1.68 -13.73 -16.15
CA GLY A 65 -1.81 -12.58 -15.24
C GLY A 65 -2.04 -12.95 -13.77
N HIS A 66 -1.90 -14.22 -13.41
CA HIS A 66 -2.21 -14.73 -12.07
C HIS A 66 -0.96 -14.90 -11.22
N PHE A 67 -1.01 -14.33 -10.02
CA PHE A 67 -0.17 -14.72 -8.89
C PHE A 67 -0.80 -15.92 -8.20
N ARG A 68 -0.01 -16.93 -7.80
CA ARG A 68 -0.43 -18.08 -7.00
C ARG A 68 0.44 -18.16 -5.75
N CYS A 69 -0.18 -18.00 -4.59
CA CYS A 69 0.52 -18.01 -3.31
C CYS A 69 1.15 -19.38 -3.03
N HIS A 70 2.48 -19.42 -2.99
CA HIS A 70 3.22 -20.57 -2.47
C HIS A 70 3.43 -20.49 -0.96
N ILE A 71 3.70 -19.30 -0.42
CA ILE A 71 4.03 -19.07 0.99
C ILE A 71 2.86 -18.36 1.69
N PRO A 72 2.16 -18.97 2.65
CA PRO A 72 1.09 -18.29 3.40
C PRO A 72 1.61 -17.08 4.17
N GLY A 73 0.89 -15.95 4.10
CA GLY A 73 1.30 -14.72 4.78
C GLY A 73 0.53 -13.48 4.35
N SER A 74 1.03 -12.33 4.80
CA SER A 74 0.53 -11.00 4.42
C SER A 74 1.28 -10.50 3.19
N TYR A 75 0.55 -10.27 2.10
CA TYR A 75 1.11 -9.79 0.84
C TYR A 75 0.63 -8.38 0.53
N TYR A 76 1.56 -7.52 0.11
CA TYR A 76 1.24 -6.20 -0.41
C TYR A 76 1.16 -6.27 -1.94
N PHE A 77 0.06 -5.79 -2.52
CA PHE A 77 -0.15 -5.69 -3.96
C PHE A 77 -0.35 -4.22 -4.34
N ALA A 78 0.29 -3.81 -5.44
CA ALA A 78 0.14 -2.49 -6.01
C ALA A 78 0.05 -2.59 -7.53
N TYR A 79 -0.87 -1.83 -8.12
CA TYR A 79 -1.00 -1.74 -9.57
C TYR A 79 -1.25 -0.32 -10.01
N THR A 80 -0.75 -0.01 -11.20
CA THR A 80 -0.95 1.26 -11.88
C THR A 80 -1.45 0.98 -13.28
N VAL A 81 -2.49 1.68 -13.71
CA VAL A 81 -3.15 1.46 -14.99
C VAL A 81 -3.44 2.78 -15.71
N GLY A 82 -3.07 2.83 -16.99
CA GLY A 82 -3.36 3.91 -17.90
C GLY A 82 -4.79 3.81 -18.44
N LYS A 83 -5.50 4.94 -18.42
CA LYS A 83 -6.82 5.05 -19.03
C LYS A 83 -6.72 5.26 -20.53
N PHE A 84 -7.44 4.45 -21.29
CA PHE A 84 -7.53 4.61 -22.75
C PHE A 84 -8.40 5.80 -23.17
N PRO A 85 -7.95 6.65 -24.12
CA PRO A 85 -8.73 7.79 -24.59
C PRO A 85 -10.13 7.39 -25.06
N LYS A 86 -11.16 8.15 -24.65
CA LYS A 86 -12.58 7.91 -24.97
C LYS A 86 -13.19 6.61 -24.44
N LYS A 87 -12.46 5.80 -23.67
CA LYS A 87 -12.95 4.58 -23.02
C LYS A 87 -13.00 4.78 -21.51
N MET A 88 -13.79 3.98 -20.81
CA MET A 88 -13.85 3.94 -19.35
C MET A 88 -12.73 3.04 -18.80
N LEU A 89 -12.42 3.18 -17.51
CA LEU A 89 -11.48 2.31 -16.80
C LEU A 89 -12.23 1.65 -15.64
N SER A 90 -12.07 0.33 -15.51
CA SER A 90 -12.59 -0.45 -14.38
C SER A 90 -11.71 -1.69 -14.24
N VAL A 91 -10.80 -1.65 -13.27
CA VAL A 91 -9.83 -2.72 -13.00
C VAL A 91 -9.95 -3.11 -11.54
N MET A 92 -10.24 -4.38 -11.32
CA MET A 92 -10.38 -5.00 -10.00
C MET A 92 -9.13 -5.79 -9.68
N LEU A 93 -8.59 -5.62 -8.48
CA LEU A 93 -7.74 -6.65 -7.88
C LEU A 93 -8.65 -7.73 -7.32
N VAL A 94 -8.51 -8.95 -7.82
CA VAL A 94 -9.36 -10.08 -7.46
C VAL A 94 -8.53 -11.13 -6.74
N LYS A 95 -9.07 -11.66 -5.66
CA LYS A 95 -8.54 -12.82 -4.95
C LYS A 95 -9.44 -14.03 -5.21
N ASN A 96 -8.86 -15.16 -5.62
CA ASN A 96 -9.60 -16.38 -5.97
C ASN A 96 -10.75 -16.06 -6.95
N ARG A 97 -11.73 -16.94 -7.12
CA ARG A 97 -12.71 -16.89 -8.22
C ARG A 97 -13.19 -15.48 -8.62
N ASN A 98 -13.81 -14.72 -7.70
CA ASN A 98 -14.42 -13.41 -7.98
C ASN A 98 -14.42 -12.46 -6.76
N GLU A 99 -13.54 -12.67 -5.77
CA GLU A 99 -13.53 -11.82 -4.57
C GLU A 99 -12.78 -10.51 -4.85
N VAL A 100 -13.52 -9.45 -5.18
CA VAL A 100 -12.95 -8.12 -5.42
C VAL A 100 -12.34 -7.58 -4.13
N GLN A 101 -11.02 -7.39 -4.14
CA GLN A 101 -10.26 -6.84 -3.02
C GLN A 101 -10.24 -5.31 -3.08
N ALA A 102 -9.96 -4.72 -4.24
CA ALA A 102 -9.96 -3.27 -4.44
C ALA A 102 -10.20 -2.95 -5.91
N LEU A 103 -10.68 -1.72 -6.20
CA LEU A 103 -11.05 -1.32 -7.55
C LEU A 103 -10.47 0.05 -7.91
N VAL A 104 -10.02 0.16 -9.16
CA VAL A 104 -9.72 1.42 -9.84
C VAL A 104 -10.79 1.67 -10.90
N TYR A 105 -11.45 2.82 -10.82
CA TYR A 105 -12.52 3.20 -11.76
C TYR A 105 -12.32 4.62 -12.25
N ASN A 106 -12.58 4.82 -13.54
CA ASN A 106 -12.65 6.14 -14.13
C ASN A 106 -13.65 6.15 -15.30
N ASP A 107 -14.78 6.83 -15.13
CA ASP A 107 -15.85 6.94 -16.12
C ASP A 107 -15.74 8.12 -17.07
N HIS A 108 -14.66 8.90 -16.95
CA HIS A 108 -14.40 10.05 -17.80
C HIS A 108 -14.26 9.62 -19.28
N ARG A 109 -15.01 10.17 -20.22
CA ARG A 109 -14.95 9.74 -21.65
C ARG A 109 -14.21 10.70 -22.57
N ASN A 110 -13.40 11.60 -22.01
CA ASN A 110 -12.64 12.57 -22.81
C ASN A 110 -11.41 11.93 -23.47
N LYS A 111 -10.71 12.74 -24.26
CA LYS A 111 -9.44 12.36 -24.92
C LYS A 111 -8.25 12.36 -23.94
N GLY A 112 -8.44 12.77 -22.69
CA GLY A 112 -7.38 12.89 -21.70
C GLY A 112 -6.82 11.53 -21.30
N ARG A 113 -5.49 11.45 -21.19
CA ARG A 113 -4.81 10.32 -20.58
C ARG A 113 -4.75 10.56 -19.08
N LYS A 114 -5.27 9.61 -18.30
CA LYS A 114 -5.14 9.60 -16.84
C LYS A 114 -4.49 8.29 -16.42
N VAL A 115 -3.66 8.35 -15.39
CA VAL A 115 -3.09 7.18 -14.73
C VAL A 115 -3.75 7.04 -13.38
N GLN A 116 -4.03 5.82 -12.99
CA GLN A 116 -4.70 5.50 -11.74
C GLN A 116 -3.95 4.36 -11.06
N SER A 117 -3.79 4.45 -9.75
CA SER A 117 -3.06 3.46 -8.97
C SER A 117 -3.86 3.07 -7.76
N GLN A 118 -3.69 1.83 -7.31
CA GLN A 118 -4.31 1.29 -6.10
C GLN A 118 -3.35 0.31 -5.45
N SER A 119 -3.41 0.23 -4.12
CA SER A 119 -2.62 -0.73 -3.37
C SER A 119 -3.36 -1.22 -2.14
N VAL A 120 -3.12 -2.47 -1.78
CA VAL A 120 -3.76 -3.11 -0.63
C VAL A 120 -2.86 -4.22 -0.11
N MET A 121 -2.89 -4.47 1.20
CA MET A 121 -2.32 -5.69 1.78
C MET A 121 -3.43 -6.68 2.08
N ILE A 122 -3.24 -7.94 1.72
CA ILE A 122 -4.21 -9.01 1.97
C ILE A 122 -3.50 -10.26 2.51
N ASN A 123 -4.20 -11.00 3.37
CA ASN A 123 -3.77 -12.31 3.83
C ASN A 123 -4.02 -13.37 2.77
N LEU A 124 -3.01 -14.15 2.43
CA LEU A 124 -3.09 -15.26 1.50
C LEU A 124 -2.80 -16.59 2.19
N LYS A 125 -3.60 -17.61 1.87
CA LYS A 125 -3.32 -19.01 2.15
C LYS A 125 -2.57 -19.61 0.96
N ALA A 126 -1.86 -20.71 1.19
CA ALA A 126 -1.28 -21.48 0.10
C ALA A 126 -2.36 -21.77 -0.95
N MET A 127 -1.99 -21.63 -2.22
CA MET A 127 -2.86 -21.79 -3.39
C MET A 127 -3.87 -20.67 -3.65
N ASP A 128 -4.00 -19.67 -2.76
CA ASP A 128 -4.79 -18.48 -3.10
C ASP A 128 -4.20 -17.82 -4.36
N THR A 129 -5.07 -17.34 -5.23
CA THR A 129 -4.69 -16.68 -6.49
C THR A 129 -5.07 -15.22 -6.46
N VAL A 130 -4.26 -14.36 -7.06
CA VAL A 130 -4.50 -12.92 -7.14
C VAL A 130 -4.20 -12.41 -8.55
N TRP A 131 -5.10 -11.63 -9.15
CA TRP A 131 -4.90 -11.07 -10.48
C TRP A 131 -5.66 -9.76 -10.68
N LEU A 132 -5.35 -9.07 -11.78
CA LEU A 132 -6.11 -7.91 -12.21
C LEU A 132 -7.18 -8.32 -13.24
N LEU A 133 -8.41 -7.89 -13.00
CA LEU A 133 -9.57 -8.16 -13.83
C LEU A 133 -10.08 -6.85 -14.44
N LEU A 134 -9.98 -6.73 -15.76
CA LEU A 134 -10.56 -5.65 -16.55
C LEU A 134 -12.03 -5.98 -16.84
N HIS A 135 -12.91 -4.98 -16.69
CA HIS A 135 -14.32 -5.16 -17.02
C HIS A 135 -14.53 -5.66 -18.46
N GLY A 136 -15.30 -6.74 -18.65
CA GLY A 136 -15.45 -7.48 -19.91
C GLY A 136 -16.31 -6.81 -20.98
N SER A 137 -16.36 -5.47 -21.02
CA SER A 137 -17.11 -4.73 -22.04
C SER A 137 -16.13 -3.88 -22.86
N PRO A 138 -16.33 -3.76 -24.19
CA PRO A 138 -15.47 -2.95 -25.06
C PRO A 138 -15.54 -1.44 -24.75
N LYS A 139 -16.42 -1.03 -23.83
CA LYS A 139 -16.45 0.33 -23.26
C LYS A 139 -15.27 0.60 -22.33
N TYR A 140 -14.64 -0.43 -21.78
CA TYR A 140 -13.50 -0.33 -20.87
C TYR A 140 -12.21 -0.72 -21.57
N ALA A 141 -11.12 -0.01 -21.27
CA ALA A 141 -9.82 -0.33 -21.82
C ALA A 141 -8.66 0.24 -20.99
N LEU A 142 -7.55 -0.47 -21.02
CA LEU A 142 -6.25 -0.04 -20.54
C LEU A 142 -5.42 0.53 -21.69
N TYR A 143 -4.65 1.55 -21.37
CA TYR A 143 -3.71 2.17 -22.28
C TYR A 143 -2.28 1.95 -21.83
N SER A 144 -1.46 1.53 -22.79
CA SER A 144 -0.01 1.39 -22.69
C SER A 144 0.48 1.37 -24.15
N ASN A 145 1.38 2.31 -24.52
CA ASN A 145 1.99 2.60 -25.86
C ASN A 145 1.99 4.13 -26.16
N PRO A 146 3.15 4.82 -26.33
CA PRO A 146 4.52 4.28 -26.36
C PRO A 146 5.17 4.13 -24.97
N GLY A 147 4.60 4.76 -23.94
CA GLY A 147 5.03 4.60 -22.55
C GLY A 147 4.38 3.39 -21.86
N VAL A 148 5.05 2.86 -20.83
CA VAL A 148 4.54 1.80 -19.96
C VAL A 148 3.63 2.40 -18.91
N TYR A 149 2.32 2.20 -19.05
CA TYR A 149 1.31 2.73 -18.13
C TYR A 149 0.52 1.64 -17.40
N VAL A 150 0.88 0.36 -17.58
CA VAL A 150 0.24 -0.77 -16.91
C VAL A 150 1.31 -1.56 -16.18
N THR A 151 1.26 -1.52 -14.85
CA THR A 151 2.17 -2.25 -13.95
C THR A 151 1.37 -3.00 -12.89
N PHE A 152 1.86 -4.17 -12.51
CA PHE A 152 1.34 -4.94 -11.39
C PHE A 152 2.49 -5.56 -10.62
N SER A 153 2.56 -5.27 -9.33
CA SER A 153 3.59 -5.78 -8.44
C SER A 153 2.96 -6.33 -7.17
N GLY A 154 3.58 -7.36 -6.60
CA GLY A 154 3.18 -7.90 -5.32
C GLY A 154 4.35 -8.60 -4.64
N TYR A 155 4.39 -8.54 -3.32
CA TYR A 155 5.44 -9.19 -2.53
C TYR A 155 4.95 -9.60 -1.14
N LEU A 156 5.54 -10.67 -0.62
CA LEU A 156 5.35 -11.13 0.75
C LEU A 156 5.99 -10.12 1.70
N VAL A 157 5.18 -9.59 2.62
CA VAL A 157 5.66 -8.70 3.69
C VAL A 157 6.00 -9.51 4.93
N TYR A 158 5.06 -10.34 5.38
CA TYR A 158 5.27 -11.21 6.55
C TYR A 158 4.80 -12.63 6.25
N PRO A 159 5.70 -13.64 6.31
CA PRO A 159 5.27 -15.03 6.34
C PRO A 159 4.49 -15.30 7.63
N ARG A 160 3.58 -16.26 7.59
CA ARG A 160 2.79 -16.63 8.76
C ARG A 160 3.69 -17.22 9.85
N GLY A 161 3.74 -16.57 11.02
CA GLY A 161 4.40 -17.10 12.22
C GLY A 161 5.75 -16.49 12.60
N GLU A 162 6.19 -15.40 11.96
CA GLU A 162 7.39 -14.66 12.35
C GLU A 162 7.05 -13.42 13.20
N GLU A 163 7.90 -13.05 14.17
CA GLU A 163 7.77 -11.88 15.06
C GLU A 163 9.10 -11.09 15.14
N PRO A 164 9.10 -9.76 15.33
CA PRO A 164 7.95 -8.87 15.53
C PRO A 164 7.35 -8.37 14.20
N VAL A 165 6.03 -8.39 14.12
CA VAL A 165 5.27 -7.99 12.92
C VAL A 165 4.19 -6.99 13.30
N SER A 166 4.10 -5.88 12.57
CA SER A 166 3.06 -4.87 12.76
C SER A 166 2.60 -4.38 11.41
N ALA A 167 1.40 -4.78 11.00
CA ALA A 167 0.80 -4.33 9.76
C ALA A 167 -0.71 -4.26 9.86
N PHE A 168 -1.29 -3.34 9.10
CA PHE A 168 -2.72 -3.30 8.86
C PHE A 168 -3.01 -2.93 7.41
N SER A 169 -4.18 -3.35 6.96
CA SER A 169 -4.80 -2.85 5.73
C SER A 169 -6.30 -2.90 5.88
N ALA A 170 -6.94 -1.76 5.62
CA ALA A 170 -8.36 -1.55 5.82
C ALA A 170 -8.96 -0.84 4.62
N ALA A 171 -10.27 -1.00 4.45
CA ALA A 171 -11.02 -0.32 3.41
C ALA A 171 -12.39 0.14 3.90
N ARG A 172 -12.97 1.08 3.14
CA ARG A 172 -14.36 1.49 3.31
C ARG A 172 -15.26 0.89 2.24
N THR A 173 -16.48 0.50 2.61
CA THR A 173 -17.55 0.15 1.65
C THR A 173 -18.62 1.22 1.50
N SER A 174 -18.45 2.37 2.16
CA SER A 174 -19.36 3.51 2.09
C SER A 174 -18.62 4.83 1.94
N SER A 175 -19.27 5.79 1.30
CA SER A 175 -18.77 7.16 1.14
C SER A 175 -18.90 7.96 2.43
N VAL A 176 -18.06 8.97 2.60
CA VAL A 176 -18.08 9.91 3.73
C VAL A 176 -18.21 11.32 3.17
N LEU A 177 -19.25 12.03 3.60
CA LEU A 177 -19.49 13.42 3.23
C LEU A 177 -18.86 14.33 4.28
N GLY A 178 -18.22 15.42 3.86
CA GLY A 178 -17.78 16.45 4.78
C GLY A 178 -18.98 17.21 5.33
N GLU A 179 -19.03 17.35 6.66
CA GLU A 179 -20.07 18.11 7.34
C GLU A 179 -19.56 19.51 7.71
N LYS A 180 -20.46 20.50 7.86
CA LYS A 180 -20.14 21.79 8.49
C LYS A 180 -20.06 21.61 10.01
N LYS A 181 -19.12 20.80 10.49
CA LYS A 181 -18.75 20.84 11.90
C LYS A 181 -18.02 22.17 12.15
N GLY A 182 -18.29 22.81 13.28
CA GLY A 182 -17.57 24.03 13.70
C GLY A 182 -16.07 23.76 13.90
N LEU A 183 -15.39 24.59 14.69
CA LEU A 183 -13.99 24.37 15.14
C LEU A 183 -13.83 23.13 16.06
N GLU A 184 -14.63 22.10 15.85
CA GLU A 184 -14.61 20.86 16.62
C GLU A 184 -13.42 19.98 16.25
N LYS A 185 -13.10 19.13 17.22
CA LYS A 185 -12.03 18.14 17.20
C LYS A 185 -11.98 17.39 15.87
N LYS A 186 -10.79 17.30 15.28
CA LYS A 186 -10.56 16.52 14.07
C LYS A 186 -10.72 15.03 14.37
N ASP A 187 -11.76 14.42 13.83
CA ASP A 187 -12.00 12.97 13.93
C ASP A 187 -11.31 12.20 12.81
N ALA A 188 -10.88 10.99 13.13
CA ALA A 188 -10.26 10.10 12.16
C ALA A 188 -11.31 9.47 11.23
N LEU A 189 -10.93 9.27 9.98
CA LEU A 189 -11.69 8.49 9.01
C LEU A 189 -11.72 7.03 9.46
N THR A 190 -12.92 6.49 9.66
CA THR A 190 -13.11 5.10 10.11
C THR A 190 -13.09 4.12 8.94
N PHE A 191 -13.10 2.82 9.23
CA PHE A 191 -13.11 1.76 8.22
C PHE A 191 -14.02 0.60 8.67
N ASP A 192 -14.69 -0.04 7.72
CA ASP A 192 -15.62 -1.14 7.98
C ASP A 192 -15.05 -2.51 7.55
N VAL A 193 -14.09 -2.53 6.61
CA VAL A 193 -13.38 -3.72 6.16
C VAL A 193 -11.96 -3.75 6.72
N GLU A 194 -11.56 -4.92 7.24
CA GLU A 194 -10.19 -5.22 7.69
C GLU A 194 -9.66 -6.40 6.88
N TYR A 195 -8.61 -6.18 6.08
CA TYR A 195 -7.93 -7.26 5.35
C TYR A 195 -6.82 -7.89 6.16
N VAL A 196 -6.08 -7.04 6.87
CA VAL A 196 -4.89 -7.38 7.66
C VAL A 196 -4.90 -6.50 8.91
N ASN A 197 -4.59 -7.09 10.07
CA ASN A 197 -4.36 -6.38 11.32
C ASN A 197 -3.40 -7.18 12.22
N VAL A 198 -2.22 -7.44 11.69
CA VAL A 198 -1.16 -8.19 12.38
C VAL A 198 -0.67 -7.37 13.58
N GLY A 199 -0.76 -7.96 14.77
CA GLY A 199 -0.50 -7.31 16.05
C GLY A 199 -1.72 -6.59 16.65
N GLY A 200 -2.81 -6.41 15.91
CA GLY A 200 -3.99 -5.70 16.42
C GLY A 200 -3.75 -4.21 16.67
N HIS A 201 -2.75 -3.62 16.02
CA HIS A 201 -2.30 -2.25 16.27
C HIS A 201 -3.14 -1.19 15.54
N PHE A 202 -4.08 -1.60 14.69
CA PHE A 202 -5.03 -0.71 14.03
C PHE A 202 -6.44 -0.95 14.55
N ASN A 203 -7.15 0.12 14.92
CA ASN A 203 -8.55 0.06 15.27
C ASN A 203 -9.39 0.68 14.14
N LYS A 204 -10.10 -0.16 13.38
CA LYS A 204 -10.91 0.27 12.25
C LYS A 204 -12.09 1.18 12.64
N SER A 205 -12.67 0.96 13.83
CA SER A 205 -13.79 1.75 14.33
C SER A 205 -13.36 3.16 14.73
N SER A 206 -12.14 3.33 15.24
CA SER A 206 -11.57 4.65 15.53
C SER A 206 -10.71 5.22 14.41
N GLY A 207 -10.38 4.44 13.37
CA GLY A 207 -9.54 4.85 12.24
C GLY A 207 -8.07 5.10 12.59
N ARG A 208 -7.59 4.60 13.73
CA ARG A 208 -6.25 4.92 14.28
C ARG A 208 -5.34 3.71 14.33
N PHE A 209 -4.14 3.87 13.80
CA PHE A 209 -3.00 3.01 14.06
C PHE A 209 -2.26 3.51 15.29
N THR A 210 -1.79 2.62 16.16
CA THR A 210 -0.92 2.93 17.30
C THR A 210 0.38 2.13 17.18
N CYS A 211 1.51 2.85 17.13
CA CYS A 211 2.83 2.25 17.06
C CYS A 211 3.17 1.51 18.36
N HIS A 212 3.45 0.22 18.27
CA HIS A 212 3.90 -0.60 19.40
C HIS A 212 5.40 -0.89 19.36
N PHE A 213 5.97 -0.97 18.16
CA PHE A 213 7.38 -1.20 17.92
C PHE A 213 7.99 0.05 17.28
N PRO A 214 8.89 0.78 17.98
CA PRO A 214 9.61 1.89 17.38
C PRO A 214 10.35 1.45 16.12
N GLY A 215 10.34 2.26 15.08
CA GLY A 215 10.93 1.91 13.79
C GLY A 215 10.41 2.76 12.66
N VAL A 216 10.71 2.35 11.43
CA VAL A 216 10.16 3.00 10.24
C VAL A 216 9.05 2.17 9.63
N TYR A 217 7.95 2.84 9.38
CA TYR A 217 6.73 2.29 8.83
C TYR A 217 6.48 2.85 7.44
N TYR A 218 6.05 1.98 6.53
CA TYR A 218 5.49 2.38 5.25
C TYR A 218 3.99 2.57 5.42
N PHE A 219 3.46 3.70 4.95
CA PHE A 219 2.04 3.96 4.86
C PHE A 219 1.64 4.24 3.42
N ALA A 220 0.53 3.68 2.99
CA ALA A 220 -0.08 3.95 1.70
C ALA A 220 -1.60 4.06 1.84
N PHE A 221 -2.19 5.05 1.17
CA PHE A 221 -3.63 5.23 1.16
C PHE A 221 -4.11 5.66 -0.23
N THR A 222 -5.24 5.11 -0.64
CA THR A 222 -5.90 5.42 -1.91
C THR A 222 -7.30 5.92 -1.61
N MET A 223 -7.66 7.10 -2.09
CA MET A 223 -8.93 7.74 -1.83
C MET A 223 -9.77 7.82 -3.10
N GLY A 224 -11.03 7.40 -3.02
CA GLY A 224 -12.00 7.64 -4.09
C GLY A 224 -12.50 9.08 -4.06
N LYS A 225 -12.51 9.74 -5.21
CA LYS A 225 -13.12 11.06 -5.40
C LYS A 225 -14.63 10.91 -5.57
N HIS A 226 -15.39 11.65 -4.77
CA HIS A 226 -16.84 11.69 -4.88
C HIS A 226 -17.32 12.57 -6.04
N PRO A 227 -18.36 12.16 -6.79
CA PRO A 227 -18.96 13.02 -7.81
C PRO A 227 -19.37 14.38 -7.24
N ASN A 228 -19.04 15.46 -7.96
CA ASN A 228 -19.43 16.83 -7.62
C ASN A 228 -18.87 17.36 -6.29
N ARG A 229 -17.83 16.73 -5.73
CA ARG A 229 -17.16 17.15 -4.49
C ARG A 229 -15.65 17.10 -4.70
N ALA A 230 -14.96 18.06 -4.09
CA ALA A 230 -13.51 18.06 -4.01
C ALA A 230 -13.03 16.96 -3.06
N LEU A 231 -11.75 16.60 -3.15
CA LEU A 231 -11.10 15.64 -2.25
C LEU A 231 -10.05 16.37 -1.41
N SER A 232 -10.09 16.18 -0.10
CA SER A 232 -9.03 16.65 0.81
C SER A 232 -8.91 15.65 1.94
N VAL A 233 -7.85 14.83 1.89
CA VAL A 233 -7.54 13.82 2.90
C VAL A 233 -6.09 13.99 3.34
N LYS A 234 -5.87 14.08 4.64
CA LYS A 234 -4.57 14.31 5.25
C LYS A 234 -4.16 13.08 6.05
N LEU A 235 -2.91 12.64 5.92
CA LEU A 235 -2.32 11.71 6.86
C LEU A 235 -1.85 12.50 8.08
N MET A 236 -2.41 12.14 9.23
CA MET A 236 -2.20 12.82 10.50
C MET A 236 -1.35 11.96 11.42
N MET A 237 -0.48 12.61 12.19
CA MET A 237 0.29 12.00 13.26
C MET A 237 -0.04 12.66 14.61
N GLY A 238 -0.09 11.85 15.66
CA GLY A 238 -0.32 12.28 17.03
C GLY A 238 -1.59 13.11 17.20
N ALA A 239 -1.44 14.29 17.79
CA ALA A 239 -2.54 15.21 18.12
C ALA A 239 -3.09 16.00 16.91
N GLY A 240 -2.46 15.92 15.74
CA GLY A 240 -2.95 16.62 14.54
C GLY A 240 -1.88 17.19 13.62
N GLU A 241 -0.66 16.68 13.67
CA GLU A 241 0.40 17.05 12.73
C GLU A 241 0.12 16.44 11.36
N VAL A 242 0.22 17.23 10.28
CA VAL A 242 -0.03 16.77 8.91
C VAL A 242 1.29 16.29 8.30
N GLN A 243 1.37 15.01 7.95
CA GLN A 243 2.57 14.41 7.33
C GLN A 243 2.54 14.49 5.80
N THR A 244 1.37 14.26 5.20
CA THR A 244 1.14 14.42 3.76
C THR A 244 -0.35 14.56 3.49
N MET A 245 -0.73 14.95 2.27
CA MET A 245 -2.13 15.07 1.87
C MET A 245 -2.37 14.66 0.42
N ILE A 246 -3.60 14.23 0.17
CA ILE A 246 -4.21 14.11 -1.15
C ILE A 246 -5.22 15.25 -1.27
N TYR A 247 -5.06 16.08 -2.30
CA TYR A 247 -5.91 17.24 -2.55
C TYR A 247 -6.30 17.33 -4.03
N ASP A 248 -7.59 17.48 -4.28
CA ASP A 248 -8.17 17.63 -5.61
C ASP A 248 -9.35 18.61 -5.55
N GLU A 249 -9.23 19.77 -6.21
CA GLU A 249 -10.30 20.77 -6.29
C GLU A 249 -11.30 20.50 -7.40
N ASP A 250 -11.12 19.44 -8.19
CA ASP A 250 -12.02 19.15 -9.30
C ASP A 250 -13.43 18.82 -8.79
N HIS A 251 -14.39 19.68 -9.07
CA HIS A 251 -15.80 19.49 -8.74
C HIS A 251 -16.59 18.74 -9.82
N SER A 252 -15.90 18.05 -10.74
CA SER A 252 -16.57 17.27 -11.78
C SER A 252 -17.36 16.07 -11.22
N ARG A 253 -18.33 15.62 -12.00
CA ARG A 253 -19.15 14.42 -11.70
C ARG A 253 -18.38 13.10 -11.77
N TRP A 254 -17.13 13.14 -12.23
CA TRP A 254 -16.37 11.96 -12.59
C TRP A 254 -15.72 11.34 -11.37
N ARG A 255 -15.73 10.01 -11.35
CA ARG A 255 -15.06 9.24 -10.29
C ARG A 255 -13.64 8.95 -10.71
N GLU A 256 -12.72 9.13 -9.78
CA GLU A 256 -11.34 8.73 -9.90
C GLU A 256 -10.76 8.40 -8.52
N THR A 257 -9.60 7.75 -8.52
CA THR A 257 -8.85 7.40 -7.32
C THR A 257 -7.53 8.15 -7.31
N GLN A 258 -7.14 8.64 -6.14
CA GLN A 258 -5.83 9.23 -5.91
C GLN A 258 -5.11 8.45 -4.82
N SER A 259 -3.81 8.23 -5.00
CA SER A 259 -3.00 7.39 -4.12
C SER A 259 -1.76 8.12 -3.65
N GLN A 260 -1.37 7.90 -2.40
CA GLN A 260 -0.17 8.47 -1.81
C GLN A 260 0.50 7.45 -0.89
N SER A 261 1.83 7.50 -0.79
CA SER A 261 2.61 6.65 0.11
C SER A 261 3.87 7.35 0.62
N LEU A 262 4.30 7.01 1.84
CA LEU A 262 5.51 7.54 2.47
C LEU A 262 6.06 6.60 3.55
N LEU A 263 7.31 6.83 3.92
CA LEU A 263 7.93 6.23 5.10
C LEU A 263 7.88 7.23 6.26
N LEU A 264 7.54 6.76 7.46
CA LEU A 264 7.52 7.54 8.69
C LEU A 264 8.29 6.81 9.79
N SER A 265 9.15 7.56 10.49
CA SER A 265 9.77 7.15 11.74
C SER A 265 8.78 7.33 12.88
N LEU A 266 8.46 6.24 13.59
CA LEU A 266 7.51 6.27 14.70
C LEU A 266 8.18 5.79 15.99
N GLU A 267 7.84 6.45 17.10
CA GLU A 267 8.11 6.01 18.46
C GLU A 267 6.93 5.21 19.02
N LYS A 268 7.16 4.49 20.12
CA LYS A 268 6.11 3.72 20.78
C LYS A 268 5.04 4.66 21.32
N GLY A 269 3.79 4.39 20.98
CA GLY A 269 2.63 5.19 21.37
C GLY A 269 2.20 6.21 20.31
N ASP A 270 3.02 6.49 19.31
CA ASP A 270 2.63 7.36 18.20
C ASP A 270 1.38 6.83 17.50
N THR A 271 0.49 7.76 17.12
CA THR A 271 -0.73 7.40 16.38
C THR A 271 -0.73 7.98 14.99
N VAL A 272 -1.16 7.19 14.01
CA VAL A 272 -1.27 7.58 12.60
C VAL A 272 -2.70 7.32 12.12
N TRP A 273 -3.29 8.30 11.44
CA TRP A 273 -4.71 8.24 11.03
C TRP A 273 -4.99 9.17 9.85
N LEU A 274 -6.09 8.94 9.12
CA LEU A 274 -6.50 9.79 8.01
C LEU A 274 -7.58 10.79 8.48
N TYR A 275 -7.44 12.05 8.10
CA TYR A 275 -8.45 13.08 8.29
C TYR A 275 -9.09 13.48 6.97
N SER A 276 -10.40 13.35 6.85
CA SER A 276 -11.17 13.89 5.72
C SER A 276 -11.71 15.28 6.09
N GLN A 277 -11.48 16.27 5.22
CA GLN A 277 -11.87 17.66 5.49
C GLN A 277 -13.38 17.79 5.71
N GLN A 278 -13.75 18.37 6.86
CA GLN A 278 -15.14 18.60 7.24
C GLN A 278 -15.62 19.92 6.66
N HIS A 279 -16.15 19.85 5.43
CA HIS A 279 -16.91 20.93 4.78
C HIS A 279 -17.76 20.29 3.68
N GLU A 280 -18.96 20.84 3.40
CA GLU A 280 -19.90 20.31 2.41
C GLU A 280 -19.34 20.19 0.98
N ARG A 281 -18.19 20.81 0.71
CA ARG A 281 -17.54 20.79 -0.60
C ARG A 281 -16.63 19.58 -0.78
N PHE A 282 -16.26 18.91 0.30
CA PHE A 282 -15.37 17.75 0.30
C PHE A 282 -16.14 16.47 0.60
N ALA A 283 -15.73 15.38 -0.04
CA ALA A 283 -16.21 14.05 0.28
C ALA A 283 -15.23 12.98 -0.20
N VAL A 284 -15.23 11.84 0.49
CA VAL A 284 -14.50 10.64 0.11
C VAL A 284 -15.50 9.61 -0.41
N TYR A 285 -15.24 9.07 -1.59
CA TYR A 285 -16.07 8.06 -2.21
C TYR A 285 -15.60 6.65 -1.89
N SER A 286 -16.56 5.80 -1.53
CA SER A 286 -16.40 4.36 -1.59
C SER A 286 -17.75 3.66 -1.73
N ASN A 287 -17.69 2.41 -2.18
CA ASN A 287 -18.83 1.49 -2.24
C ASN A 287 -18.28 0.04 -2.10
N GLN A 288 -19.05 -0.98 -2.50
CA GLN A 288 -18.62 -2.39 -2.49
C GLN A 288 -17.34 -2.70 -3.32
N GLY A 289 -16.95 -1.81 -4.24
CA GLY A 289 -15.68 -1.86 -4.96
C GLY A 289 -14.46 -1.35 -4.18
N ARG A 290 -14.66 -0.82 -2.97
CA ARG A 290 -13.59 -0.49 -2.01
C ARG A 290 -12.52 0.45 -2.59
N TYR A 291 -12.97 1.64 -3.00
CA TYR A 291 -12.14 2.69 -3.59
C TYR A 291 -11.23 3.39 -2.59
N THR A 292 -11.61 3.33 -1.31
CA THR A 292 -10.91 3.98 -0.22
C THR A 292 -10.20 2.93 0.62
N THR A 293 -8.87 2.93 0.60
CA THR A 293 -7.99 1.98 1.31
C THR A 293 -6.96 2.72 2.15
N PHE A 294 -6.54 2.10 3.25
CA PHE A 294 -5.43 2.57 4.08
C PHE A 294 -4.63 1.38 4.59
N THR A 295 -3.33 1.39 4.31
CA THR A 295 -2.40 0.30 4.61
C THR A 295 -1.18 0.89 5.32
N GLY A 296 -0.67 0.18 6.32
CA GLY A 296 0.60 0.50 6.95
C GLY A 296 1.31 -0.73 7.49
N PHE A 297 2.63 -0.76 7.45
CA PHE A 297 3.43 -1.86 7.99
C PHE A 297 4.85 -1.45 8.39
N LEU A 298 5.41 -2.15 9.38
CA LEU A 298 6.77 -1.95 9.86
C LEU A 298 7.78 -2.48 8.82
N VAL A 299 8.69 -1.61 8.37
CA VAL A 299 9.75 -1.96 7.41
C VAL A 299 11.03 -2.35 8.15
N TYR A 300 11.44 -1.55 9.14
CA TYR A 300 12.60 -1.84 9.96
C TYR A 300 12.38 -1.39 11.42
N PRO A 301 12.43 -2.31 12.40
CA PRO A 301 12.38 -1.96 13.81
C PRO A 301 13.66 -1.24 14.24
N TYR A 302 13.52 -0.27 15.15
CA TYR A 302 14.68 0.25 15.86
C TYR A 302 15.17 -0.75 16.90
N PRO A 303 16.50 -0.87 17.08
CA PRO A 303 17.04 -1.69 18.16
C PRO A 303 16.45 -1.23 19.49
N ALA A 304 16.05 -2.17 20.35
CA ALA A 304 15.73 -1.82 21.72
C ALA A 304 16.95 -1.12 22.34
N GLN A 305 16.76 0.13 22.81
CA GLN A 305 17.78 0.78 23.62
C GLN A 305 17.99 -0.09 24.85
N LYS A 306 19.13 -0.77 24.93
CA LYS A 306 19.56 -1.40 26.17
C LYS A 306 19.74 -0.26 27.16
N ASN A 307 18.89 -0.19 28.18
CA ASN A 307 19.11 0.70 29.31
C ASN A 307 20.51 0.37 29.87
N LEU A 308 21.48 1.23 29.58
CA LEU A 308 22.73 1.27 30.30
C LEU A 308 22.36 1.71 31.70
N VAL A 309 22.16 0.74 32.58
CA VAL A 309 22.14 0.99 34.02
C VAL A 309 23.52 1.54 34.35
N THR A 310 23.62 2.86 34.46
CA THR A 310 24.80 3.53 34.98
C THR A 310 24.96 3.09 36.43
N THR A 311 25.72 2.02 36.66
CA THR A 311 26.20 1.68 37.99
C THR A 311 27.12 2.81 38.41
N ARG A 312 26.60 3.73 39.23
CA ARG A 312 27.44 4.69 39.93
C ARG A 312 28.25 3.88 40.95
N PHE A 313 29.55 3.81 40.75
CA PHE A 313 30.52 3.46 41.79
C PHE A 313 30.73 4.68 42.70
#